data_AF-A0A074RHI8-F1
#
_entry.id   AF-A0A074RHI8-F1
#
_cell.length_a   1.000
_cell.length_b   1.000
_cell.length_c   1.000
_cell.angle_alpha   90.00
_cell.angle_beta   90.00
_cell.angle_gamma   90.00
#
_symmetry.space_group_name_H-M   'P 1'
#
loop_
_entity.id
_entity.type
_entity.pdbx_description
1 polymer ?
#
loop_
_entity_poly.entity_id
_entity_poly.type
_entity_poly.pdbx_seq_one_letter_code
_entity_poly.pdbx_strand_id
1 'polypeptide(L)'
;VLGHSNRFADTSNTRYGSHCDAAIELIAHREAYIMLLAVICDSKSVPAFTNIELNVYQALQDVPTLTELIVLCLHAQAIGCLYMRNVRRSDRNALDLGPLHDRVKVYCREIIDNPDLLLNPDVESKPTLDGQPWDRPDVIYRIQAMSKKLPYLKQAVVTFFEGELKTWERFTAEFNPGETIAETTQDQRDSAWNPATSDINEGSLGQCRQMLRRAPNMTDDQRHAWVKWHRNGPYDWSEWTLTKENEAFVWREARVLDSSGESQKIRRKINDALMEKVAANRARKVKSTEQKAAYQKRIASIQFNNEASHE
;
A
#
# COMPACT_ATOMS: atom_id res chain seq x y z
N VAL A 1 20.17 4.69 -21.11
CA VAL A 1 20.23 3.56 -20.15
C VAL A 1 20.69 4.12 -18.82
N LEU A 2 19.91 3.96 -17.74
CA LEU A 2 20.32 4.36 -16.39
C LEU A 2 21.44 3.40 -15.95
N GLY A 3 22.66 3.91 -15.78
CA GLY A 3 23.86 3.11 -15.50
C GLY A 3 23.92 2.47 -14.10
N HIS A 4 22.78 2.35 -13.41
CA HIS A 4 22.64 1.76 -12.08
C HIS A 4 21.32 1.00 -11.97
N SER A 5 21.31 -0.10 -11.21
CA SER A 5 20.08 -0.83 -10.90
C SER A 5 19.35 -0.12 -9.76
N ASN A 6 18.26 0.57 -10.07
CA ASN A 6 17.29 0.99 -9.07
C ASN A 6 16.07 0.06 -9.18
N ARG A 7 15.57 -0.45 -8.05
CA ARG A 7 14.32 -1.23 -8.06
C ARG A 7 13.17 -0.26 -8.29
N PHE A 8 12.41 -0.50 -9.36
CA PHE A 8 11.14 0.21 -9.58
C PHE A 8 10.20 -0.04 -8.40
N ALA A 9 9.32 0.93 -8.13
CA ALA A 9 8.41 0.85 -7.00
C ALA A 9 7.49 -0.38 -7.12
N ASP A 10 7.29 -1.08 -5.99
CA ASP A 10 6.56 -2.35 -5.91
C ASP A 10 5.05 -2.15 -5.89
N THR A 11 4.51 -1.60 -6.98
CA THR A 11 3.08 -1.30 -7.15
C THR A 11 2.21 -2.56 -7.17
N SER A 12 2.78 -3.72 -7.52
CA SER A 12 2.07 -5.00 -7.54
C SER A 12 1.66 -5.52 -6.17
N ASN A 13 2.40 -5.15 -5.12
CA ASN A 13 2.12 -5.59 -3.76
C ASN A 13 1.30 -4.56 -2.95
N THR A 14 0.74 -3.54 -3.61
CA THR A 14 -0.13 -2.51 -3.00
C THR A 14 0.49 -1.86 -1.75
N ARG A 15 1.82 -1.75 -1.70
CA ARG A 15 2.50 -1.11 -0.58
C ARG A 15 2.08 0.35 -0.53
N TYR A 16 1.70 0.85 0.65
CA TYR A 16 1.32 2.26 0.80
C TYR A 16 2.44 3.18 0.27
N GLY A 17 2.08 4.14 -0.56
CA GLY A 17 3.00 5.06 -1.23
C GLY A 17 3.62 4.53 -2.53
N SER A 18 3.55 3.24 -2.84
CA SER A 18 4.24 2.67 -4.01
C SER A 18 3.78 3.25 -5.36
N HIS A 19 2.49 3.57 -5.51
CA HIS A 19 1.98 4.23 -6.72
C HIS A 19 2.51 5.65 -6.87
N CYS A 20 2.66 6.38 -5.76
CA CYS A 20 3.29 7.69 -5.73
C CYS A 20 4.78 7.60 -6.07
N ASP A 21 5.49 6.65 -5.47
CA ASP A 21 6.92 6.40 -5.76
C ASP A 21 7.13 6.02 -7.24
N ALA A 22 6.24 5.20 -7.81
CA ALA A 22 6.25 4.86 -9.23
C ALA A 22 6.02 6.09 -10.11
N ALA A 23 5.04 6.94 -9.75
CA ALA A 23 4.77 8.17 -10.50
C ALA A 23 5.98 9.11 -10.47
N ILE A 24 6.62 9.28 -9.30
CA ILE A 24 7.85 10.07 -9.14
C ILE A 24 8.95 9.56 -10.05
N GLU A 25 9.22 8.24 -10.05
CA GLU A 25 10.24 7.61 -10.88
C GLU A 25 9.96 7.78 -12.38
N LEU A 26 8.70 7.55 -12.80
CA LEU A 26 8.28 7.68 -14.20
C LEU A 26 8.37 9.12 -14.69
N ILE A 27 8.00 10.12 -13.89
CA ILE A 27 8.12 11.53 -14.28
C ILE A 27 9.59 11.98 -14.26
N ALA A 28 10.38 11.55 -13.26
CA ALA A 28 11.81 11.84 -13.18
C ALA A 28 12.58 11.33 -14.40
N HIS A 29 12.22 10.15 -14.90
CA HIS A 29 12.99 9.43 -15.92
C HIS A 29 12.18 9.12 -17.17
N ARG A 30 11.10 9.88 -17.44
CA ARG A 30 10.15 9.66 -18.54
C ARG A 30 10.82 9.36 -19.88
N GLU A 31 11.71 10.25 -20.33
CA GLU A 31 12.41 10.10 -21.61
C GLU A 31 13.33 8.88 -21.63
N ALA A 32 13.95 8.54 -20.48
CA ALA A 32 14.80 7.35 -20.38
C ALA A 32 13.97 6.06 -20.47
N TYR A 33 12.76 6.04 -19.90
CA TYR A 33 11.85 4.90 -20.02
C TYR A 33 11.30 4.75 -21.44
N ILE A 34 10.92 5.84 -22.11
CA ILE A 34 10.49 5.83 -23.51
C ILE A 34 11.62 5.28 -24.40
N MET A 35 12.84 5.78 -24.23
CA MET A 35 14.02 5.30 -24.96
C MET A 35 14.31 3.83 -24.66
N LEU A 36 14.22 3.41 -23.40
CA LEU A 36 14.43 2.01 -23.00
C LEU A 36 13.44 1.09 -23.71
N LEU A 37 12.15 1.46 -23.75
CA LEU A 37 11.12 0.67 -24.43
C LEU A 37 11.39 0.57 -25.93
N ALA A 38 11.81 1.66 -26.58
CA ALA A 38 12.19 1.65 -27.99
C ALA A 38 13.39 0.71 -28.25
N VAL A 39 14.45 0.80 -27.43
CA VAL A 39 15.61 -0.11 -27.54
C VAL A 39 15.20 -1.57 -27.33
N ILE A 40 14.34 -1.86 -26.35
CA ILE A 40 13.83 -3.22 -26.12
C ILE A 40 13.05 -3.71 -27.34
N CYS A 41 12.19 -2.88 -27.93
CA CYS A 41 11.45 -3.20 -29.15
C CYS A 41 12.39 -3.57 -30.30
N ASP A 42 13.40 -2.72 -30.57
CA ASP A 42 14.35 -2.91 -31.67
C ASP A 42 15.29 -4.10 -31.46
N SER A 43 15.55 -4.48 -30.21
CA SER A 43 16.44 -5.61 -29.88
C SER A 43 15.84 -7.00 -30.10
N LYS A 44 14.53 -7.10 -30.37
CA LYS A 44 13.83 -8.38 -30.54
C LYS A 44 14.10 -8.99 -31.91
N SER A 45 13.95 -10.31 -32.00
CA SER A 45 14.02 -11.05 -33.27
C SER A 45 12.99 -10.56 -34.30
N VAL A 46 11.82 -10.12 -33.84
CA VAL A 46 10.85 -9.37 -34.61
C VAL A 46 10.69 -8.01 -33.92
N PRO A 47 11.14 -6.90 -34.55
CA PRO A 47 11.04 -5.56 -33.98
C PRO A 47 9.57 -5.11 -33.86
N ALA A 48 8.98 -5.37 -32.70
CA ALA A 48 7.62 -4.99 -32.37
C ALA A 48 7.41 -4.89 -30.86
N PHE A 49 6.53 -3.96 -30.45
CA PHE A 49 6.03 -3.91 -29.09
C PHE A 49 5.08 -5.07 -28.82
N THR A 50 5.15 -5.64 -27.62
CA THR A 50 4.02 -6.41 -27.08
C THR A 50 2.90 -5.46 -26.68
N ASN A 51 1.67 -5.97 -26.51
CA ASN A 51 0.54 -5.15 -26.09
C ASN A 51 0.82 -4.36 -24.80
N ILE A 52 1.49 -4.98 -23.81
CA ILE A 52 1.81 -4.32 -22.54
C ILE A 52 2.85 -3.22 -22.75
N GLU A 53 3.93 -3.49 -23.49
CA GLU A 53 4.96 -2.49 -23.76
C GLU A 53 4.41 -1.32 -24.57
N LEU A 54 3.56 -1.59 -25.56
CA LEU A 54 2.91 -0.56 -26.37
C LEU A 54 2.04 0.34 -25.50
N ASN A 55 1.23 -0.26 -24.62
CA ASN A 55 0.39 0.49 -23.68
C ASN A 55 1.25 1.39 -22.78
N VAL A 56 2.34 0.89 -22.22
CA VAL A 56 3.24 1.72 -21.37
C VAL A 56 3.92 2.81 -22.20
N TYR A 57 4.41 2.48 -23.39
CA TYR A 57 5.06 3.44 -24.29
C TYR A 57 4.13 4.59 -24.67
N GLN A 58 2.87 4.28 -25.01
CA GLN A 58 1.84 5.27 -25.31
C GLN A 58 1.43 6.06 -24.07
N ALA A 59 1.21 5.39 -22.94
CA ALA A 59 0.84 6.02 -21.66
C ALA A 59 1.85 7.08 -21.20
N LEU A 60 3.16 6.83 -21.39
CA LEU A 60 4.19 7.82 -21.06
C LEU A 60 4.23 9.03 -21.99
N GLN A 61 3.40 9.08 -23.03
CA GLN A 61 3.26 10.21 -23.95
C GLN A 61 1.84 10.80 -23.94
N ASP A 62 0.91 10.13 -23.28
CA ASP A 62 -0.49 10.48 -23.21
C ASP A 62 -0.74 11.62 -22.19
N VAL A 63 -1.41 12.67 -22.64
CA VAL A 63 -1.63 13.88 -21.83
C VAL A 63 -2.47 13.60 -20.57
N PRO A 64 -3.64 12.92 -20.67
CA PRO A 64 -4.39 12.50 -19.48
C PRO A 64 -3.55 11.67 -18.50
N THR A 65 -2.84 10.65 -18.97
CA THR A 65 -2.04 9.79 -18.11
C THR A 65 -0.92 10.56 -17.40
N LEU A 66 -0.21 11.42 -18.13
CA LEU A 66 0.82 12.28 -17.53
C LEU A 66 0.24 13.26 -16.52
N THR A 67 -0.97 13.75 -16.75
CA THR A 67 -1.67 14.63 -15.81
C THR A 67 -1.92 13.90 -14.48
N GLU A 68 -2.46 12.67 -14.53
CA GLU A 68 -2.70 11.86 -13.33
C GLU A 68 -1.40 11.51 -12.59
N LEU A 69 -0.35 11.09 -13.31
CA LEU A 69 0.95 10.80 -12.70
C LEU A 69 1.54 12.01 -12.00
N ILE A 70 1.42 13.20 -12.58
CA ILE A 70 1.92 14.43 -11.97
C ILE A 70 1.13 14.78 -10.71
N VAL A 71 -0.19 14.63 -10.72
CA VAL A 71 -1.01 14.85 -9.52
C VAL A 71 -0.56 13.92 -8.38
N LEU A 72 -0.29 12.64 -8.67
CA LEU A 72 0.27 11.71 -7.68
C LEU A 72 1.65 12.15 -7.18
N CYS A 73 2.53 12.64 -8.06
CA CYS A 73 3.84 13.18 -7.66
C CYS A 73 3.69 14.37 -6.72
N LEU A 74 2.80 15.32 -7.05
CA LEU A 74 2.57 16.52 -6.26
C LEU A 74 2.02 16.15 -4.87
N HIS A 75 1.02 15.27 -4.80
CA HIS A 75 0.51 14.75 -3.53
C HIS A 75 1.63 14.10 -2.69
N ALA A 76 2.46 13.26 -3.31
CA ALA A 76 3.54 12.58 -2.62
C ALA A 76 4.57 13.56 -2.04
N GLN A 77 5.01 14.52 -2.85
CA GLN A 77 6.01 15.52 -2.45
C GLN A 77 5.46 16.51 -1.42
N ALA A 78 4.20 16.91 -1.54
CA ALA A 78 3.58 17.91 -0.67
C ALA A 78 3.09 17.33 0.67
N ILE A 79 2.53 16.11 0.65
CA ILE A 79 1.89 15.49 1.82
C ILE A 79 2.45 14.09 2.08
N GLY A 80 2.36 13.19 1.11
CA GLY A 80 2.53 11.74 1.32
C GLY A 80 3.87 11.34 1.95
N CYS A 81 4.99 11.81 1.42
CA CYS A 81 6.32 11.51 1.93
C CYS A 81 6.52 12.02 3.36
N LEU A 82 6.02 13.22 3.66
CA LEU A 82 6.13 13.84 4.99
C LEU A 82 5.21 13.19 6.00
N TYR A 83 3.98 12.88 5.60
CA TYR A 83 3.04 12.12 6.40
C TYR A 83 3.67 10.78 6.80
N MET A 84 4.20 10.03 5.82
CA MET A 84 4.85 8.75 6.06
C MET A 84 6.09 8.84 6.93
N ARG A 85 6.90 9.90 6.80
CA ARG A 85 8.02 10.16 7.72
C ARG A 85 7.54 10.35 9.15
N ASN A 86 6.44 11.07 9.36
CA ASN A 86 5.89 11.32 10.68
C ASN A 86 5.28 10.06 11.32
N VAL A 87 4.46 9.32 10.57
CA VAL A 87 3.79 8.11 11.11
C VAL A 87 4.73 6.93 11.31
N ARG A 88 5.83 6.84 10.55
CA ARG A 88 6.82 5.75 10.71
C ARG A 88 7.81 5.99 11.85
N ARG A 89 7.72 7.11 12.57
CA ARG A 89 8.59 7.31 13.74
C ARG A 89 8.23 6.30 14.83
N SER A 90 9.23 5.64 15.38
CA SER A 90 9.04 4.58 16.39
C SER A 90 8.50 5.09 17.73
N ASP A 91 8.57 6.40 17.97
CA ASP A 91 8.15 7.06 19.21
C ASP A 91 6.71 7.64 19.14
N ARG A 92 5.94 7.31 18.10
CA ARG A 92 4.66 8.01 17.81
C ARG A 92 3.39 7.18 18.05
N ASN A 93 2.72 7.53 19.14
CA ASN A 93 1.28 7.42 19.39
C ASN A 93 0.38 7.26 18.13
N ALA A 94 -0.17 6.11 17.72
CA ALA A 94 -1.21 6.11 16.67
C ALA A 94 -2.39 7.00 17.07
N LEU A 95 -2.72 7.01 18.36
CA LEU A 95 -3.78 7.82 18.95
C LEU A 95 -3.41 9.30 19.09
N ASP A 96 -2.14 9.67 18.89
CA ASP A 96 -1.66 11.06 18.94
C ASP A 96 -1.56 11.70 17.55
N LEU A 97 -2.08 11.03 16.51
CA LEU A 97 -1.98 11.52 15.13
C LEU A 97 -3.01 12.61 14.78
N GLY A 98 -4.01 12.86 15.63
CA GLY A 98 -5.08 13.85 15.37
C GLY A 98 -4.56 15.21 14.91
N PRO A 99 -3.60 15.85 15.61
CA PRO A 99 -3.03 17.13 15.15
C PRO A 99 -2.31 17.07 13.80
N LEU A 100 -1.72 15.91 13.43
CA LEU A 100 -1.13 15.73 12.10
C LEU A 100 -2.23 15.65 11.04
N HIS A 101 -3.29 14.90 11.30
CA HIS A 101 -4.45 14.78 10.42
C HIS A 101 -5.15 16.13 10.18
N ASP A 102 -5.30 16.94 11.21
CA ASP A 102 -5.87 18.28 11.08
C ASP A 102 -5.02 19.19 10.19
N ARG A 103 -3.69 19.14 10.34
CA ARG A 103 -2.78 19.87 9.44
C ARG A 103 -2.90 19.40 8.00
N VAL A 104 -3.02 18.10 7.75
CA VAL A 104 -3.24 17.56 6.39
C VAL A 104 -4.54 18.11 5.81
N LYS A 105 -5.65 18.06 6.56
CA LYS A 105 -6.95 18.60 6.12
C LYS A 105 -6.88 20.10 5.81
N VAL A 106 -6.22 20.89 6.66
CA VAL A 106 -6.02 22.32 6.43
C VAL A 106 -5.21 22.55 5.15
N TYR A 107 -4.11 21.84 4.99
CA TYR A 107 -3.24 22.00 3.83
C TYR A 107 -3.93 21.58 2.52
N CYS A 108 -4.75 20.53 2.52
CA CYS A 108 -5.59 20.19 1.37
C CYS A 108 -6.52 21.34 0.98
N ARG A 109 -7.14 22.04 1.96
CA ARG A 109 -7.99 23.22 1.67
C ARG A 109 -7.19 24.36 1.07
N GLU A 110 -6.00 24.64 1.60
CA GLU A 110 -5.11 25.67 1.05
C GLU A 110 -4.73 25.38 -0.42
N ILE A 111 -4.46 24.11 -0.76
CA ILE A 111 -4.18 23.68 -2.13
C ILE A 111 -5.42 23.79 -3.04
N ILE A 112 -6.62 23.45 -2.53
CA ILE A 112 -7.87 23.59 -3.28
C ILE A 112 -8.14 25.06 -3.62
N ASP A 113 -7.99 25.94 -2.62
CA ASP A 113 -8.23 27.38 -2.76
C ASP A 113 -7.17 28.05 -3.64
N ASN A 114 -5.92 27.57 -3.57
CA ASN A 114 -4.80 28.09 -4.34
C ASN A 114 -3.88 26.96 -4.87
N PRO A 115 -4.23 26.28 -5.98
CA PRO A 115 -3.42 25.18 -6.52
C PRO A 115 -2.08 25.64 -7.08
N ASP A 116 -1.88 26.95 -7.29
CA ASP A 116 -0.61 27.51 -7.70
C ASP A 116 0.47 27.37 -6.61
N LEU A 117 0.09 27.09 -5.35
CA LEU A 117 1.02 26.65 -4.29
C LEU A 117 1.88 25.46 -4.72
N LEU A 118 1.32 24.53 -5.50
CA LEU A 118 2.03 23.35 -5.99
C LEU A 118 2.56 23.52 -7.42
N LEU A 119 1.84 24.28 -8.25
CA LEU A 119 2.12 24.39 -9.69
C LEU A 119 3.09 25.51 -10.04
N ASN A 120 3.11 26.58 -9.27
CA ASN A 120 3.97 27.75 -9.45
C ASN A 120 4.54 28.22 -8.09
N PRO A 121 5.29 27.37 -7.37
CA PRO A 121 5.86 27.77 -6.09
C PRO A 121 6.91 28.87 -6.30
N ASP A 122 6.58 30.10 -5.91
CA ASP A 122 7.57 31.15 -5.67
C ASP A 122 8.50 30.74 -4.52
N VAL A 123 9.72 31.29 -4.49
CA VAL A 123 10.79 30.93 -3.54
C VAL A 123 10.37 31.08 -2.06
N GLU A 124 9.34 31.89 -1.78
CA GLU A 124 8.82 32.14 -0.43
C GLU A 124 7.61 31.27 -0.05
N SER A 125 7.08 30.48 -0.98
CA SER A 125 5.94 29.60 -0.70
C SER A 125 6.37 28.38 0.12
N LYS A 126 5.58 28.03 1.15
CA LYS A 126 5.72 26.78 1.92
C LYS A 126 5.17 25.65 1.05
N PRO A 127 6.01 24.88 0.34
CA PRO A 127 5.52 24.02 -0.75
C PRO A 127 4.95 22.69 -0.23
N THR A 128 5.26 22.36 1.02
CA THR A 128 4.95 21.09 1.65
C THR A 128 4.22 21.29 2.97
N LEU A 129 3.60 20.22 3.46
CA LEU A 129 2.82 20.19 4.71
C LEU A 129 3.55 20.77 5.94
N ASP A 130 4.87 20.66 6.00
CA ASP A 130 5.73 21.16 7.08
C ASP A 130 6.53 22.40 6.70
N GLY A 131 6.31 22.94 5.49
CA GLY A 131 7.03 24.08 4.93
C GLY A 131 8.50 23.81 4.63
N GLN A 132 8.92 22.55 4.56
CA GLN A 132 10.27 22.16 4.16
C GLN A 132 10.43 22.16 2.63
N PRO A 133 11.68 22.11 2.12
CA PRO A 133 11.91 21.90 0.70
C PRO A 133 11.32 20.57 0.20
N TRP A 134 11.06 20.51 -1.10
CA TRP A 134 10.67 19.28 -1.79
C TRP A 134 11.70 18.16 -1.55
N ASP A 135 11.23 16.93 -1.35
CA ASP A 135 12.11 15.77 -1.18
C ASP A 135 12.86 15.41 -2.48
N ARG A 136 12.19 15.62 -3.62
CA ARG A 136 12.70 15.43 -4.98
C ARG A 136 12.49 16.70 -5.80
N PRO A 137 13.30 17.76 -5.59
CA PRO A 137 13.18 19.00 -6.36
C PRO A 137 13.34 18.79 -7.87
N ASP A 138 14.15 17.81 -8.27
CA ASP A 138 14.37 17.42 -9.67
C ASP A 138 13.06 17.04 -10.39
N VAL A 139 12.14 16.38 -9.69
CA VAL A 139 10.84 15.98 -10.23
C VAL A 139 9.93 17.20 -10.36
N ILE A 140 9.97 18.12 -9.39
CA ILE A 140 9.17 19.35 -9.42
C ILE A 140 9.56 20.23 -10.62
N TYR A 141 10.86 20.39 -10.89
CA TYR A 141 11.31 21.13 -12.08
C TYR A 141 10.83 20.50 -13.39
N ARG A 142 10.78 19.16 -13.46
CA ARG A 142 10.22 18.47 -14.63
C ARG A 142 8.73 18.71 -14.77
N ILE A 143 7.98 18.67 -13.67
CA ILE A 143 6.55 18.99 -13.65
C ILE A 143 6.32 20.41 -14.16
N GLN A 144 7.08 21.39 -13.66
CA GLN A 144 6.99 22.79 -14.11
C GLN A 144 7.30 22.95 -15.60
N ALA A 145 8.29 22.21 -16.12
CA ALA A 145 8.60 22.22 -17.55
C ALA A 145 7.47 21.60 -18.40
N MET A 146 6.73 20.63 -17.84
CA MET A 146 5.62 19.94 -18.51
C MET A 146 4.28 20.66 -18.37
N SER A 147 4.07 21.44 -17.31
CA SER A 147 2.77 22.01 -16.93
C SER A 147 2.10 22.78 -18.08
N LYS A 148 2.87 23.54 -18.86
CA LYS A 148 2.37 24.31 -20.03
C LYS A 148 1.73 23.45 -21.13
N LYS A 149 2.05 22.15 -21.18
CA LYS A 149 1.52 21.20 -22.16
C LYS A 149 0.33 20.38 -21.62
N LEU A 150 -0.07 20.61 -20.37
CA LEU A 150 -1.07 19.83 -19.66
C LEU A 150 -2.27 20.74 -19.34
N PRO A 151 -3.22 20.88 -20.28
CA PRO A 151 -4.26 21.92 -20.21
C PRO A 151 -5.20 21.79 -19.01
N TYR A 152 -5.34 20.58 -18.47
CA TYR A 152 -6.24 20.28 -17.34
C TYR A 152 -5.50 20.04 -16.02
N LEU A 153 -4.19 20.31 -15.94
CA LEU A 153 -3.42 19.99 -14.75
C LEU A 153 -3.93 20.71 -13.50
N LYS A 154 -4.26 22.01 -13.62
CA LYS A 154 -4.78 22.80 -12.50
C LYS A 154 -6.11 22.24 -11.98
N GLN A 155 -7.03 21.90 -12.88
CA GLN A 155 -8.32 21.29 -12.52
C GLN A 155 -8.13 19.91 -11.91
N ALA A 156 -7.23 19.08 -12.46
CA ALA A 156 -6.96 17.75 -11.94
C ALA A 156 -6.37 17.79 -10.52
N VAL A 157 -5.48 18.74 -10.22
CA VAL A 157 -4.97 18.97 -8.86
C VAL A 157 -6.14 19.29 -7.92
N VAL A 158 -6.97 20.29 -8.25
CA VAL A 158 -8.11 20.68 -7.40
C VAL A 158 -9.04 19.49 -7.14
N THR A 159 -9.50 18.81 -8.19
CA THR A 159 -10.41 17.67 -8.05
C THR A 159 -9.81 16.52 -7.24
N PHE A 160 -8.51 16.26 -7.39
CA PHE A 160 -7.83 15.25 -6.58
C PHE A 160 -7.83 15.63 -5.11
N PHE A 161 -7.45 16.86 -4.76
CA PHE A 161 -7.37 17.31 -3.37
C PHE A 161 -8.76 17.47 -2.72
N GLU A 162 -9.81 17.78 -3.48
CA GLU A 162 -11.20 17.69 -2.99
C GLU A 162 -11.57 16.26 -2.57
N GLY A 163 -11.24 15.28 -3.44
CA GLY A 163 -11.44 13.86 -3.15
C GLY A 163 -10.58 13.38 -1.98
N GLU A 164 -9.35 13.86 -1.89
CA GLU A 164 -8.42 13.56 -0.81
C GLU A 164 -8.93 14.11 0.53
N LEU A 165 -9.33 15.39 0.58
CA LEU A 165 -9.88 16.04 1.77
C LEU A 165 -11.09 15.28 2.31
N LYS A 166 -12.05 14.94 1.43
CA LYS A 166 -13.22 14.14 1.80
C LYS A 166 -12.83 12.77 2.36
N THR A 167 -11.77 12.17 1.81
CA THR A 167 -11.25 10.88 2.27
C THR A 167 -10.60 11.01 3.64
N TRP A 168 -9.82 12.07 3.89
CA TRP A 168 -9.23 12.37 5.18
C TRP A 168 -10.29 12.63 6.24
N GLU A 169 -11.31 13.45 5.95
CA GLU A 169 -12.40 13.74 6.88
C GLU A 169 -13.13 12.47 7.33
N ARG A 170 -13.35 11.52 6.40
CA ARG A 170 -13.91 10.21 6.74
C ARG A 170 -12.92 9.33 7.50
N PHE A 171 -11.66 9.29 7.08
CA PHE A 171 -10.63 8.42 7.67
C PHE A 171 -10.28 8.82 9.11
N THR A 172 -10.37 10.10 9.44
CA THR A 172 -9.96 10.65 10.73
C THR A 172 -11.16 11.02 11.60
N ALA A 173 -12.35 10.49 11.29
CA ALA A 173 -13.58 10.84 11.99
C ALA A 173 -13.47 10.58 13.49
N GLU A 174 -12.83 9.48 13.89
CA GLU A 174 -12.64 9.07 15.29
C GLU A 174 -11.78 10.06 16.12
N PHE A 175 -11.06 10.97 15.46
CA PHE A 175 -10.25 12.03 16.09
C PHE A 175 -11.02 13.34 16.27
N ASN A 176 -12.27 13.44 15.81
CA ASN A 176 -13.07 14.65 15.95
C ASN A 176 -13.46 14.90 17.41
N PRO A 177 -13.66 16.17 17.83
CA PRO A 177 -14.15 16.47 19.18
C PRO A 177 -15.46 15.73 19.49
N GLY A 178 -15.52 15.05 20.65
CA GLY A 178 -16.67 14.25 21.07
C GLY A 178 -16.63 12.78 20.63
N GLU A 179 -15.58 12.36 19.92
CA GLU A 179 -15.36 10.96 19.53
C GLU A 179 -14.36 10.26 20.48
N THR A 180 -14.37 8.93 20.45
CA THR A 180 -13.66 8.10 21.44
C THR A 180 -12.17 8.44 21.57
N ILE A 181 -11.45 8.63 20.46
CA ILE A 181 -10.00 8.90 20.52
C ILE A 181 -9.73 10.32 21.05
N ALA A 182 -10.55 11.29 20.67
CA ALA A 182 -10.41 12.68 21.10
C ALA A 182 -10.68 12.85 22.61
N GLU A 183 -11.64 12.11 23.16
CA GLU A 183 -12.00 12.16 24.59
C GLU A 183 -11.05 11.35 25.49
N THR A 184 -10.21 10.50 24.90
CA THR A 184 -9.26 9.66 25.65
C THR A 184 -8.24 10.54 26.38
N THR A 185 -7.95 10.25 27.65
CA THR A 185 -6.89 10.97 28.40
C THR A 185 -5.51 10.56 27.91
N GLN A 186 -4.47 11.34 28.25
CA GLN A 186 -3.11 10.96 27.88
C GLN A 186 -2.71 9.61 28.51
N ASP A 187 -3.04 9.39 29.80
CA ASP A 187 -2.76 8.13 30.49
C ASP A 187 -3.41 6.93 29.79
N GLN A 188 -4.65 7.10 29.30
CA GLN A 188 -5.34 6.05 28.55
C GLN A 188 -4.66 5.80 27.19
N ARG A 189 -4.26 6.86 26.46
CA ARG A 189 -3.50 6.71 25.21
C ARG A 189 -2.18 5.99 25.44
N ASP A 190 -1.45 6.35 26.48
CA ASP A 190 -0.16 5.74 26.84
C ASP A 190 -0.32 4.26 27.23
N SER A 191 -1.41 3.91 27.94
CA SER A 191 -1.72 2.52 28.27
C SER A 191 -2.14 1.68 27.05
N ALA A 192 -2.75 2.32 26.05
CA ALA A 192 -3.20 1.69 24.80
C ALA A 192 -2.21 1.92 23.65
N TRP A 193 -0.91 1.96 23.95
CA TRP A 193 0.12 2.25 22.97
C TRP A 193 0.10 1.26 21.79
N ASN A 194 -0.21 1.78 20.60
CA ASN A 194 -0.13 1.08 19.33
C ASN A 194 0.67 1.90 18.30
N PRO A 195 1.70 1.35 17.64
CA PRO A 195 2.46 2.07 16.62
C PRO A 195 1.56 2.61 15.50
N ALA A 196 1.84 3.83 15.05
CA ALA A 196 1.12 4.53 13.98
C ALA A 196 1.13 3.79 12.63
N THR A 197 2.04 2.83 12.42
CA THR A 197 2.07 1.98 11.21
C THR A 197 2.10 0.51 11.57
N SER A 198 1.43 -0.30 10.75
CA SER A 198 1.44 -1.77 10.86
C SER A 198 2.75 -2.42 10.37
N ASP A 199 3.77 -1.64 9.99
CA ASP A 199 5.05 -2.14 9.42
C ASP A 199 5.68 -3.25 10.30
N ILE A 200 5.57 -3.15 11.63
CA ILE A 200 6.05 -4.17 12.59
C ILE A 200 5.22 -5.46 12.51
N ASN A 201 3.91 -5.35 12.37
CA ASN A 201 3.00 -6.49 12.23
C ASN A 201 3.18 -7.17 10.86
N GLU A 202 3.37 -6.38 9.79
CA GLU A 202 3.72 -6.89 8.46
C GLU A 202 5.05 -7.64 8.46
N GLY A 203 6.06 -7.11 9.17
CA GLY A 203 7.33 -7.80 9.42
C GLY A 203 7.14 -9.13 10.16
N SER A 204 6.25 -9.17 11.15
CA SER A 204 5.93 -10.38 11.92
C SER A 204 5.21 -11.44 11.07
N LEU A 205 4.31 -11.03 10.18
CA LEU A 205 3.66 -11.93 9.22
C LEU A 205 4.66 -12.43 8.17
N GLY A 206 5.55 -11.57 7.69
CA GLY A 206 6.64 -11.94 6.79
C GLY A 206 7.57 -12.98 7.42
N GLN A 207 7.96 -12.77 8.68
CA GLN A 207 8.72 -13.74 9.47
C GLN A 207 7.96 -15.06 9.61
N CYS A 208 6.67 -15.00 9.97
CA CYS A 208 5.81 -16.19 10.07
C CYS A 208 5.82 -17.01 8.77
N ARG A 209 5.64 -16.37 7.61
CA ARG A 209 5.69 -17.02 6.29
C ARG A 209 7.04 -17.70 6.03
N GLN A 210 8.15 -17.04 6.37
CA GLN A 210 9.48 -17.65 6.20
C GLN A 210 9.67 -18.86 7.12
N MET A 211 9.25 -18.77 8.38
CA MET A 211 9.35 -19.88 9.33
C MET A 211 8.50 -21.07 8.89
N LEU A 212 7.25 -20.83 8.45
CA LEU A 212 6.38 -21.89 7.93
C LEU A 212 6.92 -22.54 6.64
N ARG A 213 7.65 -21.80 5.79
CA ARG A 213 8.33 -22.39 4.63
C ARG A 213 9.46 -23.34 5.05
N ARG A 214 10.22 -22.99 6.09
CA ARG A 214 11.33 -23.80 6.62
C ARG A 214 10.83 -24.99 7.44
N ALA A 215 9.74 -24.82 8.18
CA ALA A 215 9.12 -25.83 9.03
C ALA A 215 7.60 -25.85 8.83
N PRO A 216 7.08 -26.50 7.76
CA PRO A 216 5.66 -26.50 7.43
C PRO A 216 4.76 -27.16 8.47
N ASN A 217 5.33 -28.06 9.28
CA ASN A 217 4.61 -28.78 10.32
C ASN A 217 4.62 -28.05 11.68
N MET A 218 5.30 -26.92 11.79
CA MET A 218 5.37 -26.12 13.01
C MET A 218 3.97 -25.62 13.40
N THR A 219 3.61 -25.74 14.68
CA THR A 219 2.36 -25.19 15.20
C THR A 219 2.51 -23.70 15.51
N ASP A 220 1.39 -22.97 15.60
CA ASP A 220 1.44 -21.56 15.99
C ASP A 220 2.01 -21.36 17.40
N ASP A 221 1.77 -22.29 18.31
CA ASP A 221 2.33 -22.26 19.67
C ASP A 221 3.85 -22.40 19.65
N GLN A 222 4.37 -23.35 18.87
CA GLN A 222 5.82 -23.51 18.68
C GLN A 222 6.44 -22.27 18.05
N ARG A 223 5.77 -21.68 17.04
CA ARG A 223 6.22 -20.43 16.42
C ARG A 223 6.23 -19.27 17.43
N HIS A 224 5.15 -19.10 18.19
CA HIS A 224 5.06 -18.07 19.23
C HIS A 224 6.12 -18.24 20.30
N ALA A 225 6.36 -19.48 20.76
CA ALA A 225 7.40 -19.80 21.72
C ALA A 225 8.79 -19.44 21.17
N TRP A 226 9.09 -19.80 19.91
CA TRP A 226 10.34 -19.45 19.23
C TRP A 226 10.54 -17.94 19.14
N VAL A 227 9.52 -17.19 18.69
CA VAL A 227 9.61 -15.74 18.58
C VAL A 227 9.81 -15.08 19.95
N LYS A 228 9.06 -15.52 20.97
CA LYS A 228 9.23 -15.03 22.35
C LYS A 228 10.61 -15.35 22.92
N TRP A 229 11.12 -16.56 22.67
CA TRP A 229 12.45 -16.98 23.08
C TRP A 229 13.54 -16.09 22.50
N HIS A 230 13.48 -15.77 21.20
CA HIS A 230 14.51 -14.91 20.60
C HIS A 230 14.34 -13.43 20.96
N ARG A 231 13.09 -12.95 21.13
CA ARG A 231 12.81 -11.54 21.37
C ARG A 231 13.01 -11.10 22.82
N ASN A 232 12.67 -11.97 23.78
CA ASN A 232 12.72 -11.63 25.20
C ASN A 232 14.06 -11.99 25.85
N GLY A 233 15.00 -12.59 25.10
CA GLY A 233 16.31 -12.99 25.60
C GLY A 233 16.29 -13.84 26.90
N PRO A 234 15.35 -14.78 27.10
CA PRO A 234 15.29 -15.57 28.33
C PRO A 234 16.44 -16.59 28.42
N TYR A 235 17.28 -16.73 27.39
CA TYR A 235 18.43 -17.66 27.39
C TYR A 235 19.37 -17.36 28.56
N ASP A 236 19.83 -16.12 28.68
CA ASP A 236 20.75 -15.70 29.74
C ASP A 236 20.09 -15.93 31.11
N TRP A 237 18.83 -15.51 31.29
CA TRP A 237 18.12 -15.78 32.55
C TRP A 237 18.01 -17.29 32.85
N SER A 238 17.72 -18.10 31.83
CA SER A 238 17.52 -19.54 31.99
C SER A 238 18.82 -20.26 32.36
N GLU A 239 19.96 -19.85 31.79
CA GLU A 239 21.28 -20.42 32.07
C GLU A 239 21.70 -20.15 33.52
N TRP A 240 21.41 -18.95 34.05
CA TRP A 240 21.78 -18.58 35.41
C TRP A 240 20.78 -19.05 36.48
N THR A 241 19.52 -19.34 36.12
CA THR A 241 18.44 -19.52 37.10
C THR A 241 17.83 -20.93 37.13
N LEU A 242 17.88 -21.68 36.02
CA LEU A 242 17.27 -23.02 35.98
C LEU A 242 18.17 -24.06 36.66
N THR A 243 17.65 -24.68 37.73
CA THR A 243 18.23 -25.90 38.29
C THR A 243 17.76 -27.13 37.49
N LYS A 244 18.41 -28.28 37.70
CA LYS A 244 17.99 -29.55 37.08
C LYS A 244 16.53 -29.94 37.41
N GLU A 245 16.03 -29.56 38.59
CA GLU A 245 14.62 -29.78 38.94
C GLU A 245 13.68 -28.88 38.14
N ASN A 246 14.05 -27.61 37.93
CA ASN A 246 13.29 -26.67 37.11
C ASN A 246 13.27 -27.12 35.64
N GLU A 247 14.39 -27.61 35.12
CA GLU A 247 14.45 -28.19 33.77
C GLU A 247 13.53 -29.41 33.65
N ALA A 248 13.59 -30.35 34.61
CA ALA A 248 12.73 -31.52 34.61
C ALA A 248 11.23 -31.17 34.67
N PHE A 249 10.89 -30.12 35.42
CA PHE A 249 9.53 -29.56 35.46
C PHE A 249 9.12 -28.99 34.09
N VAL A 250 9.92 -28.11 33.49
CA VAL A 250 9.65 -27.52 32.17
C VAL A 250 9.47 -28.61 31.10
N TRP A 251 10.29 -29.65 31.12
CA TRP A 251 10.18 -30.77 30.17
C TRP A 251 8.89 -31.56 30.36
N ARG A 252 8.43 -31.73 31.60
CA ARG A 252 7.15 -32.39 31.90
C ARG A 252 5.98 -31.55 31.37
N GLU A 253 5.97 -30.25 31.66
CA GLU A 253 4.92 -29.34 31.21
C GLU A 253 4.87 -29.25 29.68
N ALA A 254 6.02 -29.19 29.01
CA ALA A 254 6.10 -29.21 27.55
C ALA A 254 5.44 -30.48 26.96
N ARG A 255 5.68 -31.65 27.56
CA ARG A 255 5.05 -32.91 27.12
C ARG A 255 3.55 -32.92 27.38
N VAL A 256 3.09 -32.37 28.51
CA VAL A 256 1.65 -32.23 28.80
C VAL A 256 0.98 -31.36 27.74
N LEU A 257 1.58 -30.21 27.42
CA LEU A 257 1.09 -29.31 26.38
C LEU A 257 1.06 -29.98 25.00
N ASP A 258 2.12 -30.68 24.59
CA ASP A 258 2.15 -31.42 23.33
C ASP A 258 1.08 -32.52 23.27
N SER A 259 0.81 -33.18 24.40
CA SER A 259 -0.21 -34.24 24.50
C SER A 259 -1.65 -33.73 24.59
N SER A 260 -1.87 -32.43 24.84
CA SER A 260 -3.19 -31.82 25.03
C SER A 260 -4.12 -31.89 23.80
N GLY A 261 -3.52 -32.05 22.61
CA GLY A 261 -4.24 -32.08 21.34
C GLY A 261 -4.84 -30.72 20.92
N GLU A 262 -4.54 -29.62 21.61
CA GLU A 262 -5.08 -28.29 21.28
C GLU A 262 -4.73 -27.86 19.86
N SER A 263 -3.46 -28.01 19.48
CA SER A 263 -2.99 -27.78 18.11
C SER A 263 -3.74 -28.64 17.08
N GLN A 264 -4.12 -29.88 17.42
CA GLN A 264 -4.93 -30.73 16.55
C GLN A 264 -6.35 -30.20 16.39
N LYS A 265 -6.98 -29.72 17.47
CA LYS A 265 -8.31 -29.09 17.42
C LYS A 265 -8.30 -27.83 16.55
N ILE A 266 -7.27 -27.00 16.66
CA ILE A 266 -7.10 -25.80 15.82
C ILE A 266 -6.96 -26.19 14.35
N ARG A 267 -6.12 -27.18 14.03
CA ARG A 267 -5.96 -27.68 12.65
C ARG A 267 -7.27 -28.22 12.06
N ARG A 268 -8.08 -28.94 12.85
CA ARG A 268 -9.40 -29.39 12.42
C ARG A 268 -10.30 -28.22 12.06
N LYS A 269 -10.41 -27.21 12.92
CA LYS A 269 -11.20 -26.00 12.63
C LYS A 269 -10.73 -25.29 11.35
N ILE A 270 -9.42 -25.18 11.13
CA ILE A 270 -8.87 -24.59 9.90
C ILE A 270 -9.28 -25.41 8.67
N ASN A 271 -9.19 -26.74 8.75
CA ASN A 271 -9.58 -27.62 7.66
C ASN A 271 -11.08 -27.54 7.36
N ASP A 272 -11.92 -27.50 8.41
CA ASP A 272 -13.37 -27.38 8.26
C ASP A 272 -13.74 -26.07 7.55
N ALA A 273 -13.18 -24.95 8.01
CA ALA A 273 -13.37 -23.64 7.37
C ALA A 273 -12.84 -23.60 5.92
N LEU A 274 -11.72 -24.30 5.64
CA LEU A 274 -11.20 -24.43 4.29
C LEU A 274 -12.17 -25.21 3.40
N MET A 275 -12.75 -26.29 3.90
CA MET A 275 -13.74 -27.10 3.16
C MET A 275 -15.01 -26.30 2.86
N GLU A 276 -15.51 -25.53 3.82
CA GLU A 276 -16.63 -24.61 3.60
C GLU A 276 -16.31 -23.59 2.50
N LYS A 277 -15.13 -22.97 2.54
CA LYS A 277 -14.68 -22.02 1.52
C LYS A 277 -14.55 -22.67 0.15
N VAL A 278 -14.05 -23.90 0.08
CA VAL A 278 -13.95 -24.66 -1.17
C VAL A 278 -15.35 -24.94 -1.74
N ALA A 279 -16.31 -25.36 -0.90
CA ALA A 279 -17.68 -25.58 -1.32
C ALA A 279 -18.32 -24.29 -1.87
N ALA A 280 -18.18 -23.18 -1.16
CA ALA A 280 -18.68 -21.87 -1.59
C ALA A 280 -18.05 -21.42 -2.93
N ASN A 281 -16.75 -21.61 -3.11
CA ASN A 281 -16.06 -21.28 -4.36
C ASN A 281 -16.51 -22.16 -5.53
N ARG A 282 -16.73 -23.46 -5.29
CA ARG A 282 -17.29 -24.36 -6.32
C ARG A 282 -18.69 -23.90 -6.74
N ALA A 283 -19.56 -23.56 -5.80
CA ALA A 283 -20.89 -23.04 -6.09
C ALA A 283 -20.84 -21.72 -6.89
N ARG A 284 -19.95 -20.79 -6.51
CA ARG A 284 -19.73 -19.54 -7.27
C ARG A 284 -19.25 -19.80 -8.70
N LYS A 285 -18.36 -20.77 -8.90
CA LYS A 285 -17.85 -21.13 -10.22
C LYS A 285 -18.97 -21.67 -11.11
N VAL A 286 -19.82 -22.55 -10.58
CA VAL A 286 -21.00 -23.06 -11.31
C VAL A 286 -21.94 -21.92 -11.70
N LYS A 287 -22.30 -21.04 -10.75
CA LYS A 287 -23.16 -19.88 -11.04
C LYS A 287 -22.55 -18.95 -12.09
N SER A 288 -21.24 -18.71 -12.03
CA SER A 288 -20.54 -17.89 -13.02
C SER A 288 -20.55 -18.54 -14.41
N THR A 289 -20.37 -19.86 -14.51
CA THR A 289 -20.46 -20.58 -15.78
C THR A 289 -21.87 -20.54 -16.36
N GLU A 290 -22.90 -20.69 -15.53
CA GLU A 290 -24.30 -20.59 -15.94
C GLU A 290 -24.63 -19.18 -16.45
N GLN A 291 -24.18 -18.14 -15.75
CA GLN A 291 -24.35 -16.75 -16.17
C GLN A 291 -23.65 -16.46 -17.50
N LYS A 292 -22.43 -16.95 -17.70
CA LYS A 292 -21.72 -16.81 -18.98
C LYS A 292 -22.44 -17.53 -20.11
N ALA A 293 -22.93 -18.75 -19.88
CA ALA A 293 -23.69 -19.49 -20.87
C ALA A 293 -25.03 -18.80 -21.21
N ALA A 294 -25.74 -18.27 -20.21
CA ALA A 294 -26.96 -17.50 -20.41
C ALA A 294 -26.70 -16.20 -21.19
N TYR A 295 -25.60 -15.50 -20.88
CA TYR A 295 -25.17 -14.31 -21.60
C TYR A 295 -24.81 -14.60 -23.06
N GLN A 296 -24.07 -15.69 -23.33
CA GLN A 296 -23.77 -16.12 -24.69
C GLN A 296 -25.02 -16.49 -25.47
N LYS A 297 -25.98 -17.20 -24.86
CA LYS A 297 -27.29 -17.48 -25.48
C LYS A 297 -28.04 -16.20 -25.81
N ARG A 298 -28.03 -15.21 -24.91
CA ARG A 298 -28.65 -13.91 -25.13
C ARG A 298 -28.00 -13.15 -26.29
N ILE A 299 -26.67 -13.13 -26.37
CA ILE A 299 -25.95 -12.53 -27.51
C ILE A 299 -26.34 -13.23 -28.81
N ALA A 300 -26.35 -14.56 -28.83
CA ALA A 300 -26.71 -15.33 -30.01
C ALA A 300 -28.16 -15.12 -30.48
N SER A 301 -29.08 -14.75 -29.56
CA SER A 301 -30.48 -14.45 -29.89
C SER A 301 -30.73 -13.01 -30.37
N ILE A 302 -29.73 -12.13 -30.32
CA ILE A 302 -29.87 -10.75 -30.83
C ILE A 302 -29.73 -10.81 -32.36
N GLN A 303 -30.80 -10.50 -33.08
CA GLN A 303 -30.73 -10.24 -34.52
C GLN A 303 -30.23 -8.83 -34.75
N PHE A 304 -29.13 -8.70 -35.48
CA PHE A 304 -28.65 -7.40 -35.94
C PHE A 304 -29.52 -6.94 -37.11
N ASN A 305 -30.18 -5.78 -36.96
CA ASN A 305 -30.79 -5.09 -38.10
C ASN A 305 -29.65 -4.52 -38.95
N ASN A 306 -29.40 -5.13 -40.12
CA ASN A 306 -28.40 -4.65 -41.08
C ASN A 306 -28.93 -3.54 -42.00
N GLU A 307 -30.10 -2.97 -41.71
CA GLU A 307 -30.64 -1.82 -42.43
C GLU A 307 -30.21 -0.52 -41.74
N ALA A 308 -28.93 -0.19 -41.91
CA ALA A 308 -28.49 1.20 -41.89
C ALA A 308 -27.91 1.48 -43.28
N SER A 309 -28.81 1.67 -44.25
CA SER A 309 -28.45 2.32 -45.49
C SER A 309 -28.02 3.75 -45.14
N HIS A 310 -26.73 4.03 -45.29
CA HIS A 310 -26.23 5.40 -45.35
C HIS A 310 -26.81 6.05 -46.62
N GLU A 311 -27.80 6.92 -46.44
CA GLU A 311 -28.02 8.09 -47.29
C GLU A 311 -27.49 9.33 -46.58
#